data_AF-A0A4U7KW25-F1
#
_entry.id   AF-A0A4U7KW25-F1
#
_cell.length_a   1.000
_cell.length_b   1.000
_cell.length_c   1.000
_cell.angle_alpha   90.00
_cell.angle_beta   90.00
_cell.angle_gamma   90.00
#
_symmetry.space_group_name_H-M   'P 1'
#
loop_
_entity.id
_entity.type
_entity.pdbx_description
1 polymer ?
#
loop_
_entity_poly.entity_id
_entity_poly.type
_entity_poly.pdbx_seq_one_letter_code
_entity_poly.pdbx_strand_id
1 'polypeptide(L)'
;MSSSDLLQRLRCWALTLSVAVVAAVIFHSVQIYPWYRLFLAESQPWYLERMPPAAISQQGPCFLPKSAASESPQSEAVAPIGSSREVGSNQHICFHYASRFEPYLAEAWGNTYMDKTQVRLGLQDKAVITNDLLWYANLLAEHDPLQYPHVDWSKLSPSQSCTANQNGIRPNVTRKAEGTKSRTAIVLRLYQHFKWTQDAVLHLRALVWELRTADLPFNVDVHLLLEVKDAASHVAMFSASGRKTILRGSVPIEFWPMVSLWSEKEMTLRYPLYGDFRAGIDAAGSYRGCLLALQRFAVEHSEYDSVVNWEMDTRFTHTYDRLLDSIHTYAYQKSGQTYARWPVQGGDLDSSSKPGAACENKTADVIVFSPVRDPRGSGWYWEYDVQGYPSMRSTPRAASVGTNLWLSRRAVLALENVTANQHQSFFCEAMAPSLVFVPTDLASEGRDDLCAEQIKLVHYPHPVAFKYEASPAKLDQLLNPPRAALSKYHEEAPKDTSYYYTSTIAGKIYTRWQSQVDACIQPLLLHPIKSHSVLGRFRATSNAIWAAHLIHEGKYHSSGGTLNVLATSAKDPGS
;
A
#
# COMPACT_ATOMS: atom_id res chain seq x y z
N MET A 1 56.41 -19.42 34.97
CA MET A 1 55.07 -18.98 35.43
C MET A 1 54.37 -20.17 36.05
N SER A 2 53.89 -20.05 37.30
CA SER A 2 53.14 -21.13 37.94
C SER A 2 51.73 -21.24 37.34
N SER A 3 51.14 -22.43 37.42
CA SER A 3 49.74 -22.69 37.03
C SER A 3 48.76 -21.70 37.70
N SER A 4 49.03 -21.31 38.94
CA SER A 4 48.19 -20.38 39.71
C SER A 4 48.19 -18.95 39.15
N ASP A 5 49.34 -18.44 38.71
CA ASP A 5 49.48 -17.10 38.13
C ASP A 5 48.75 -17.00 36.78
N LEU A 6 48.79 -18.07 35.99
CA LEU A 6 48.07 -18.14 34.71
C LEU A 6 46.55 -18.13 34.95
N LEU A 7 46.07 -18.90 35.92
CA LEU A 7 44.65 -18.97 36.31
C LEU A 7 44.12 -17.64 36.83
N GLN A 8 44.91 -16.92 37.62
CA GLN A 8 44.52 -15.61 38.15
C GLN A 8 44.46 -14.54 37.05
N ARG A 9 45.44 -14.52 36.13
CA ARG A 9 45.38 -13.66 34.95
C ARG A 9 44.18 -13.99 34.07
N LEU A 10 43.91 -15.27 33.79
CA LEU A 10 42.74 -15.68 33.00
C LEU A 10 41.41 -15.24 33.64
N ARG A 11 41.28 -15.31 34.97
CA ARG A 11 40.09 -14.79 35.68
C ARG A 11 39.94 -13.28 35.56
N CYS A 12 41.03 -12.51 35.69
CA CYS A 12 40.98 -11.06 35.47
C CYS A 12 40.60 -10.72 34.02
N TRP A 13 41.20 -11.39 33.04
CA TRP A 13 40.84 -11.23 31.62
C TRP A 13 39.38 -11.58 31.35
N ALA A 14 38.88 -12.68 31.90
CA ALA A 14 37.48 -13.08 31.77
C ALA A 14 36.53 -12.06 32.41
N LEU A 15 36.86 -11.51 33.58
CA LEU A 15 36.08 -10.46 34.23
C LEU A 15 36.06 -9.17 33.38
N THR A 16 37.22 -8.71 32.91
CA THR A 16 37.33 -7.51 32.07
C THR A 16 36.56 -7.67 30.76
N LEU A 17 36.68 -8.83 30.10
CA LEU A 17 35.93 -9.14 28.90
C LEU A 17 34.42 -9.17 29.18
N SER A 18 34.00 -9.78 30.29
CA SER A 18 32.58 -9.84 30.68
C SER A 18 32.00 -8.45 30.93
N VAL A 19 32.72 -7.58 31.66
CA VAL A 19 32.29 -6.19 31.89
C VAL A 19 32.25 -5.41 30.57
N ALA A 20 33.24 -5.57 29.69
CA ALA A 20 33.25 -4.92 28.39
C ALA A 20 32.08 -5.35 27.50
N VAL A 21 31.76 -6.65 27.47
CA VAL A 21 30.60 -7.19 26.74
C VAL A 21 29.29 -6.67 27.33
N VAL A 22 29.12 -6.70 28.65
CA VAL A 22 27.92 -6.17 29.30
C VAL A 22 27.75 -4.68 29.03
N ALA A 23 28.81 -3.88 29.14
CA ALA A 23 28.77 -2.46 28.83
C ALA A 23 28.43 -2.22 27.35
N ALA A 24 29.00 -2.98 26.43
CA ALA A 24 28.68 -2.91 25.00
C ALA A 24 27.21 -3.27 24.73
N VAL A 25 26.69 -4.32 25.35
CA VAL A 25 25.28 -4.72 25.23
C VAL A 25 24.35 -3.66 25.79
N ILE A 26 24.66 -3.08 26.96
CA ILE A 26 23.88 -1.99 27.55
C ILE A 26 23.89 -0.78 26.62
N PHE A 27 25.06 -0.34 26.16
CA PHE A 27 25.18 0.81 25.27
C PHE A 27 24.43 0.59 23.95
N HIS A 28 24.55 -0.59 23.36
CA HIS A 28 23.84 -0.96 22.14
C HIS A 28 22.31 -1.00 22.37
N SER A 29 21.86 -1.56 23.50
CA SER A 29 20.44 -1.61 23.86
C SER A 29 19.88 -0.22 24.12
N VAL A 30 20.65 0.66 24.77
CA VAL A 30 20.27 2.06 25.00
C VAL A 30 20.20 2.85 23.70
N GLN A 31 21.02 2.55 22.71
CA GLN A 31 20.91 3.21 21.42
C GLN A 31 19.71 2.70 20.61
N ILE A 32 19.50 1.38 20.55
CA ILE A 32 18.53 0.79 19.63
C ILE A 32 17.10 0.80 20.16
N TYR A 33 16.92 0.73 21.47
CA TYR A 33 15.58 0.63 22.03
C TYR A 33 14.80 1.94 21.79
N PRO A 34 13.55 1.87 21.30
CA PRO A 34 12.72 3.06 21.08
C PRO A 34 12.20 3.62 22.41
N TRP A 35 13.08 4.28 23.16
CA TRP A 35 12.83 4.79 24.52
C TRP A 35 11.61 5.70 24.63
N TYR A 36 11.27 6.43 23.57
CA TYR A 36 10.07 7.27 23.55
C TYR A 36 8.79 6.47 23.86
N ARG A 37 8.75 5.16 23.56
CA ARG A 37 7.62 4.28 23.88
C ARG A 37 7.40 4.07 25.39
N LEU A 38 8.41 4.33 26.22
CA LEU A 38 8.34 4.22 27.68
C LEU A 38 8.04 5.56 28.36
N PHE A 39 8.51 6.66 27.77
CA PHE A 39 8.47 7.98 28.40
C PHE A 39 7.35 8.89 27.89
N LEU A 40 6.78 8.61 26.71
CA LEU A 40 5.65 9.35 26.17
C LEU A 40 4.34 8.63 26.47
N ALA A 41 3.31 9.39 26.84
CA ALA A 41 1.96 8.87 27.00
C ALA A 41 1.34 8.51 25.64
N GLU A 42 0.31 7.65 25.61
CA GLU A 42 -0.46 7.41 24.39
C GLU A 42 -1.29 8.65 24.03
N SER A 43 -1.30 9.02 22.75
CA SER A 43 -2.07 10.16 22.26
C SER A 43 -3.56 9.94 22.41
N GLN A 44 -4.28 11.01 22.75
CA GLN A 44 -5.73 11.03 22.55
C GLN A 44 -6.05 11.02 21.05
N PRO A 45 -7.08 10.27 20.61
CA PRO A 45 -7.36 10.07 19.19
C PRO A 45 -8.08 11.29 18.60
N TRP A 46 -7.33 12.33 18.24
CA TRP A 46 -7.84 13.57 17.61
C TRP A 46 -8.67 13.33 16.35
N TYR A 47 -8.42 12.22 15.65
CA TYR A 47 -9.09 11.82 14.41
C TYR A 47 -10.43 11.10 14.64
N LEU A 48 -10.76 10.72 15.87
CA LEU A 48 -11.95 9.92 16.20
C LEU A 48 -12.94 10.76 16.97
N GLU A 49 -14.14 10.87 16.42
CA GLU A 49 -15.29 11.46 17.08
C GLU A 49 -16.37 10.42 17.32
N ARG A 50 -17.06 10.54 18.46
CA ARG A 50 -18.21 9.69 18.79
C ARG A 50 -19.48 10.45 18.49
N MET A 51 -20.15 10.07 17.42
CA MET A 51 -21.35 10.74 16.93
C MET A 51 -22.42 9.71 16.57
N PRO A 52 -23.71 10.04 16.69
CA PRO A 52 -24.78 9.20 16.16
C PRO A 52 -24.52 8.84 14.70
N PRO A 53 -24.75 7.59 14.28
CA PRO A 53 -24.48 7.15 12.91
C PRO A 53 -25.31 7.94 11.91
N ALA A 54 -24.69 8.36 10.81
CA ALA A 54 -25.40 8.99 9.70
C ALA A 54 -26.42 8.01 9.10
N ALA A 55 -27.58 8.52 8.70
CA ALA A 55 -28.63 7.72 8.08
C ALA A 55 -28.11 7.05 6.80
N ILE A 56 -28.34 5.75 6.67
CA ILE A 56 -28.00 4.99 5.49
C ILE A 56 -29.13 5.18 4.49
N SER A 57 -28.83 5.69 3.30
CA SER A 57 -29.85 5.90 2.26
C SER A 57 -30.54 4.56 1.95
N GLN A 58 -31.85 4.50 2.17
CA GLN A 58 -32.69 3.37 1.72
C GLN A 58 -33.27 3.58 0.31
N GLN A 59 -33.00 4.73 -0.32
CA GLN A 59 -33.47 5.06 -1.66
C GLN A 59 -32.46 4.63 -2.73
N GLY A 60 -32.64 3.42 -3.22
CA GLY A 60 -31.83 2.85 -4.31
C GLY A 60 -30.43 2.37 -3.87
N PRO A 61 -29.72 1.64 -4.75
CA PRO A 61 -28.46 0.98 -4.41
C PRO A 61 -27.25 1.93 -4.23
N CYS A 62 -27.43 3.22 -4.47
CA CYS A 62 -26.32 4.12 -4.73
C CYS A 62 -25.79 4.80 -3.47
N PHE A 63 -24.52 4.57 -3.18
CA PHE A 63 -23.78 5.37 -2.21
C PHE A 63 -23.74 6.82 -2.67
N LEU A 64 -24.31 7.72 -1.86
CA LEU A 64 -24.27 9.16 -2.05
C LEU A 64 -23.40 9.76 -0.93
N PRO A 65 -22.16 10.19 -1.21
CA PRO A 65 -21.22 10.67 -0.19
C PRO A 65 -21.79 11.76 0.70
N LYS A 66 -22.56 12.70 0.13
CA LYS A 66 -23.13 13.83 0.89
C LYS A 66 -24.15 13.40 1.95
N SER A 67 -24.93 12.36 1.72
CA SER A 67 -25.92 11.89 2.69
C SER A 67 -25.33 10.93 3.73
N ALA A 68 -24.20 10.29 3.41
CA ALA A 68 -23.51 9.37 4.31
C ALA A 68 -22.45 10.04 5.19
N ALA A 69 -22.10 11.30 4.88
CA ALA A 69 -21.16 12.12 5.63
C ALA A 69 -21.80 12.64 6.93
N SER A 70 -21.00 12.71 7.99
CA SER A 70 -21.33 13.47 9.20
C SER A 70 -20.47 14.72 9.29
N GLU A 71 -21.07 15.83 9.70
CA GLU A 71 -20.35 17.06 10.00
C GLU A 71 -19.85 17.06 11.44
N SER A 72 -18.53 17.12 11.59
CA SER A 72 -17.84 17.19 12.88
C SER A 72 -18.03 18.56 13.54
N PRO A 73 -18.49 18.61 14.81
CA PRO A 73 -18.51 19.85 15.58
C PRO A 73 -17.13 20.28 16.09
N GLN A 74 -16.13 19.38 16.11
CA GLN A 74 -14.77 19.66 16.57
C GLN A 74 -13.84 20.03 15.41
N SER A 75 -14.13 21.20 14.83
CA SER A 75 -13.43 21.84 13.70
C SER A 75 -11.93 22.15 13.90
N GLU A 76 -11.37 21.97 15.10
CA GLU A 76 -10.01 22.47 15.45
C GLU A 76 -8.97 21.37 15.69
N ALA A 77 -9.35 20.09 15.67
CA ALA A 77 -8.40 18.99 15.84
C ALA A 77 -7.46 18.89 14.62
N VAL A 78 -6.18 19.21 14.82
CA VAL A 78 -5.18 19.20 13.77
C VAL A 78 -4.31 17.94 13.90
N ALA A 79 -3.99 17.35 12.75
CA ALA A 79 -3.11 16.19 12.68
C ALA A 79 -1.69 16.57 13.14
N PRO A 80 -1.04 15.78 14.01
CA PRO A 80 0.32 16.06 14.46
C PRO A 80 1.35 15.91 13.34
N ILE A 81 1.03 15.11 12.31
CA ILE A 81 1.87 14.85 11.14
C ILE A 81 1.01 15.04 9.89
N GLY A 82 1.60 15.68 8.88
CA GLY A 82 0.91 16.05 7.64
C GLY A 82 0.03 17.29 7.82
N SER A 83 -0.80 17.60 6.83
CA SER A 83 -1.66 18.78 6.90
C SER A 83 -2.89 18.64 6.02
N SER A 84 -4.07 18.47 6.63
CA SER A 84 -5.35 18.49 5.90
C SER A 84 -5.59 19.83 5.20
N ARG A 85 -5.15 20.94 5.81
CA ARG A 85 -5.29 22.28 5.24
C ARG A 85 -4.49 22.43 3.95
N GLU A 86 -3.24 21.97 3.96
CA GLU A 86 -2.39 22.08 2.77
C GLU A 86 -2.91 21.22 1.63
N VAL A 87 -3.40 20.01 1.92
CA VAL A 87 -3.96 19.13 0.89
C VAL A 87 -5.41 19.47 0.51
N GLY A 88 -6.02 20.47 1.15
CA GLY A 88 -7.42 20.84 0.88
C GLY A 88 -8.44 19.77 1.29
N SER A 89 -8.09 18.88 2.23
CA SER A 89 -9.01 17.88 2.75
C SER A 89 -9.93 18.50 3.79
N ASN A 90 -11.24 18.36 3.62
CA ASN A 90 -12.23 18.85 4.58
C ASN A 90 -12.23 17.98 5.85
N GLN A 91 -11.63 18.48 6.93
CA GLN A 91 -11.60 17.79 8.24
C GLN A 91 -12.95 17.79 8.95
N HIS A 92 -13.87 18.67 8.53
CA HIS A 92 -15.21 18.74 9.12
C HIS A 92 -16.11 17.60 8.66
N ILE A 93 -15.68 16.78 7.69
CA ILE A 93 -16.45 15.64 7.21
C ILE A 93 -15.75 14.36 7.63
N CYS A 94 -16.50 13.48 8.28
CA CYS A 94 -16.09 12.12 8.57
C CYS A 94 -17.20 11.14 8.20
N PHE A 95 -16.84 9.86 8.13
CA PHE A 95 -17.76 8.77 7.82
C PHE A 95 -17.76 7.73 8.93
N HIS A 96 -18.94 7.24 9.28
CA HIS A 96 -19.08 5.96 9.97
C HIS A 96 -18.85 4.82 9.00
N TYR A 97 -18.31 3.69 9.47
CA TYR A 97 -18.03 2.54 8.62
C TYR A 97 -19.30 2.03 7.92
N ALA A 98 -20.39 1.86 8.67
CA ALA A 98 -21.68 1.40 8.16
C ALA A 98 -22.23 2.32 7.07
N SER A 99 -22.32 3.63 7.36
CA SER A 99 -22.85 4.63 6.42
C SER A 99 -22.07 4.70 5.12
N ARG A 100 -20.77 4.36 5.14
CA ARG A 100 -19.95 4.28 3.92
C ARG A 100 -20.13 2.96 3.17
N PHE A 101 -20.08 1.81 3.85
CA PHE A 101 -19.93 0.52 3.17
C PHE A 101 -21.21 -0.30 3.02
N GLU A 102 -22.18 -0.16 3.91
CA GLU A 102 -23.44 -0.92 3.82
C GLU A 102 -24.24 -0.69 2.53
N PRO A 103 -24.22 0.50 1.89
CA PRO A 103 -24.88 0.70 0.59
C PRO A 103 -24.42 -0.29 -0.51
N TYR A 104 -23.20 -0.83 -0.42
CA TYR A 104 -22.67 -1.82 -1.36
C TYR A 104 -23.11 -3.26 -1.07
N LEU A 105 -23.90 -3.47 -0.01
CA LEU A 105 -24.57 -4.73 0.33
C LEU A 105 -26.06 -4.72 -0.02
N ALA A 106 -26.60 -3.60 -0.51
CA ALA A 106 -28.02 -3.46 -0.79
C ALA A 106 -28.51 -4.55 -1.77
N GLU A 107 -29.64 -5.18 -1.44
CA GLU A 107 -30.27 -6.21 -2.29
C GLU A 107 -30.58 -5.69 -3.71
N ALA A 108 -30.79 -4.37 -3.85
CA ALA A 108 -31.03 -3.70 -5.11
C ALA A 108 -29.88 -3.87 -6.13
N TRP A 109 -28.66 -4.19 -5.68
CA TRP A 109 -27.57 -4.55 -6.59
C TRP A 109 -27.77 -5.92 -7.25
N GLY A 110 -28.58 -6.81 -6.66
CA GLY A 110 -28.75 -8.18 -7.14
C GLY A 110 -27.47 -9.03 -7.02
N ASN A 111 -26.45 -8.57 -6.28
CA ASN A 111 -25.13 -9.20 -6.23
C ASN A 111 -25.07 -10.33 -5.17
N THR A 112 -25.83 -11.41 -5.38
CA THR A 112 -26.13 -12.42 -4.35
C THR A 112 -25.46 -13.78 -4.59
N TYR A 113 -24.64 -13.93 -5.62
CA TYR A 113 -23.99 -15.21 -5.97
C TYR A 113 -23.22 -15.85 -4.81
N MET A 114 -22.49 -15.06 -4.01
CA MET A 114 -21.72 -15.55 -2.86
C MET A 114 -22.65 -16.07 -1.75
N ASP A 115 -23.63 -15.27 -1.34
CA ASP A 115 -24.59 -15.63 -0.29
C ASP A 115 -25.40 -16.88 -0.67
N LYS A 116 -25.88 -16.95 -1.92
CA LYS A 116 -26.61 -18.11 -2.43
C LYS A 116 -25.73 -19.36 -2.45
N THR A 117 -24.44 -19.21 -2.74
CA THR A 117 -23.48 -20.33 -2.71
C THR A 117 -23.26 -20.82 -1.29
N GLN A 118 -23.08 -19.91 -0.33
CA GLN A 118 -22.95 -20.25 1.09
C GLN A 118 -24.18 -21.01 1.61
N VAL A 119 -25.39 -20.53 1.27
CA VAL A 119 -26.66 -21.21 1.62
C VAL A 119 -26.71 -22.60 1.01
N ARG A 120 -26.34 -22.76 -0.26
CA ARG A 120 -26.30 -24.06 -0.94
C ARG A 120 -25.33 -25.05 -0.27
N LEU A 121 -24.20 -24.56 0.21
CA LEU A 121 -23.20 -25.37 0.92
C LEU A 121 -23.55 -25.60 2.41
N GLY A 122 -24.62 -25.01 2.92
CA GLY A 122 -24.99 -25.11 4.34
C GLY A 122 -24.01 -24.44 5.30
N LEU A 123 -23.23 -23.46 4.82
CA LEU A 123 -22.24 -22.75 5.62
C LEU A 123 -22.92 -21.81 6.62
N GLN A 124 -22.55 -21.94 7.89
CA GLN A 124 -23.10 -21.12 8.99
C GLN A 124 -22.35 -19.79 9.16
N ASP A 125 -21.04 -19.79 8.94
CA ASP A 125 -20.21 -18.58 8.98
C ASP A 125 -20.11 -17.97 7.57
N LYS A 126 -20.65 -16.76 7.41
CA LYS A 126 -20.65 -16.03 6.15
C LYS A 126 -19.50 -15.04 6.01
N ALA A 127 -18.74 -14.77 7.08
CA ALA A 127 -17.77 -13.69 7.12
C ALA A 127 -16.45 -14.02 6.38
N VAL A 128 -16.10 -15.31 6.29
CA VAL A 128 -14.85 -15.77 5.67
C VAL A 128 -15.10 -16.27 4.25
N ILE A 129 -14.39 -15.70 3.29
CA ILE A 129 -14.40 -16.16 1.89
C ILE A 129 -13.18 -17.05 1.67
N THR A 130 -13.35 -18.36 1.83
CA THR A 130 -12.28 -19.32 1.53
C THR A 130 -12.03 -19.39 0.02
N ASN A 131 -10.84 -19.84 -0.39
CA ASN A 131 -10.53 -20.03 -1.81
C ASN A 131 -11.50 -21.01 -2.49
N ASP A 132 -11.91 -22.06 -1.78
CA ASP A 132 -12.85 -23.06 -2.30
C ASP A 132 -14.26 -22.49 -2.47
N LEU A 133 -14.73 -21.71 -1.48
CA LEU A 133 -16.00 -20.99 -1.58
C LEU A 133 -15.97 -20.01 -2.75
N LEU A 134 -14.91 -19.22 -2.87
CA LEU A 134 -14.72 -18.28 -3.97
C LEU A 134 -14.78 -19.00 -5.32
N TRP A 135 -14.01 -20.09 -5.46
CA TRP A 135 -13.96 -20.86 -6.68
C TRP A 135 -15.33 -21.40 -7.07
N TYR A 136 -16.05 -21.99 -6.12
CA TYR A 136 -17.37 -22.58 -6.38
C TYR A 136 -18.44 -21.52 -6.65
N ALA A 137 -18.42 -20.40 -5.91
CA ALA A 137 -19.34 -19.29 -6.14
C ALA A 137 -19.15 -18.68 -7.53
N ASN A 138 -17.90 -18.50 -7.95
CA ASN A 138 -17.55 -18.04 -9.29
C ASN A 138 -17.99 -19.04 -10.37
N LEU A 139 -17.82 -20.35 -10.14
CA LEU A 139 -18.28 -21.39 -11.07
C LEU A 139 -19.80 -21.32 -11.29
N LEU A 140 -20.56 -21.21 -10.20
CA LEU A 140 -22.02 -21.14 -10.24
C LEU A 140 -22.50 -19.87 -10.94
N ALA A 141 -21.89 -18.72 -10.64
CA ALA A 141 -22.20 -17.43 -11.27
C ALA A 141 -21.85 -17.39 -12.77
N GLU A 142 -20.82 -18.12 -13.20
CA GLU A 142 -20.45 -18.24 -14.61
C GLU A 142 -21.45 -19.13 -15.37
N HIS A 143 -21.88 -20.24 -14.79
CA HIS A 143 -22.74 -21.22 -15.46
C HIS A 143 -24.24 -20.88 -15.40
N ASP A 144 -24.71 -20.30 -14.30
CA ASP A 144 -26.11 -19.91 -14.11
C ASP A 144 -26.23 -18.51 -13.49
N PRO A 145 -25.98 -17.44 -14.27
CA PRO A 145 -26.03 -16.07 -13.78
C PRO A 145 -27.44 -15.62 -13.39
N LEU A 146 -28.50 -16.32 -13.82
CA LEU A 146 -29.87 -16.01 -13.39
C LEU A 146 -30.12 -16.53 -11.96
N GLN A 147 -29.67 -17.75 -11.66
CA GLN A 147 -29.75 -18.30 -10.31
C GLN A 147 -28.73 -17.66 -9.37
N TYR A 148 -27.53 -17.34 -9.85
CA TYR A 148 -26.42 -16.74 -9.10
C TYR A 148 -26.02 -15.38 -9.68
N PRO A 149 -26.87 -14.36 -9.52
CA PRO A 149 -26.63 -13.05 -10.10
C PRO A 149 -25.45 -12.36 -9.43
N HIS A 150 -24.67 -11.67 -10.25
CA HIS A 150 -23.54 -10.85 -9.85
C HIS A 150 -23.54 -9.54 -10.63
N VAL A 151 -22.92 -8.52 -10.05
CA VAL A 151 -22.76 -7.21 -10.69
C VAL A 151 -21.44 -7.16 -11.44
N ASP A 152 -21.45 -6.63 -12.66
CA ASP A 152 -20.23 -6.26 -13.37
C ASP A 152 -19.86 -4.80 -13.03
N TRP A 153 -19.02 -4.63 -12.01
CA TRP A 153 -18.59 -3.29 -11.55
C TRP A 153 -17.86 -2.49 -12.64
N SER A 154 -17.37 -3.17 -13.70
CA SER A 154 -16.70 -2.52 -14.83
C SER A 154 -17.65 -1.84 -15.82
N LYS A 155 -18.97 -2.05 -15.70
CA LYS A 155 -19.96 -1.52 -16.66
C LYS A 155 -20.99 -0.57 -16.05
N LEU A 156 -20.96 -0.34 -14.74
CA LEU A 156 -21.95 0.50 -14.09
C LEU A 156 -21.83 1.96 -14.52
N SER A 157 -23.00 2.58 -14.77
CA SER A 157 -23.14 4.02 -15.00
C SER A 157 -24.17 4.64 -14.02
N PRO A 158 -24.00 5.92 -13.62
CA PRO A 158 -24.89 6.58 -12.67
C PRO A 158 -26.36 6.62 -13.11
N SER A 159 -26.62 6.89 -14.40
CA SER A 159 -27.97 7.05 -14.95
C SER A 159 -28.75 5.73 -15.06
N GLN A 160 -28.04 4.61 -15.20
CA GLN A 160 -28.64 3.28 -15.27
C GLN A 160 -28.86 2.67 -13.88
N SER A 161 -28.08 3.09 -12.87
CA SER A 161 -28.04 2.42 -11.57
C SER A 161 -28.71 3.22 -10.44
N CYS A 162 -28.86 4.56 -10.59
CA CYS A 162 -29.41 5.44 -9.56
C CYS A 162 -30.57 6.30 -10.09
N THR A 163 -31.81 5.93 -9.80
CA THR A 163 -33.00 6.73 -10.16
C THR A 163 -33.18 7.97 -9.29
N ALA A 164 -32.56 8.04 -8.10
CA ALA A 164 -32.66 9.18 -7.17
C ALA A 164 -32.10 10.50 -7.75
N ASN A 165 -31.28 10.44 -8.80
CA ASN A 165 -30.73 11.63 -9.48
C ASN A 165 -31.65 12.23 -10.56
N GLN A 166 -32.82 11.65 -10.84
CA GLN A 166 -33.69 12.14 -11.90
C GLN A 166 -34.42 13.46 -11.57
N ASN A 167 -34.57 13.81 -10.28
CA ASN A 167 -35.36 14.99 -9.88
C ASN A 167 -34.53 16.25 -9.58
N GLY A 168 -33.20 16.21 -9.73
CA GLY A 168 -32.32 17.34 -9.35
C GLY A 168 -31.43 17.91 -10.46
N ILE A 169 -31.33 17.27 -11.63
CA ILE A 169 -30.41 17.72 -12.69
C ILE A 169 -31.15 17.66 -14.03
N ARG A 170 -31.69 18.81 -14.48
CA ARG A 170 -31.76 19.09 -15.91
C ARG A 170 -30.38 19.62 -16.30
N PRO A 171 -29.52 18.87 -17.02
CA PRO A 171 -28.36 19.47 -17.61
C PRO A 171 -28.85 20.20 -18.86
N ASN A 172 -29.09 21.50 -18.75
CA ASN A 172 -28.86 22.40 -19.88
C ASN A 172 -27.34 22.47 -20.09
N VAL A 173 -26.76 21.36 -20.55
CA VAL A 173 -25.39 21.32 -21.04
C VAL A 173 -25.53 21.45 -22.54
N THR A 174 -25.53 22.69 -23.00
CA THR A 174 -24.84 23.01 -24.25
C THR A 174 -23.45 22.41 -24.11
N ARG A 175 -23.26 21.21 -24.68
CA ARG A 175 -21.94 20.59 -24.86
C ARG A 175 -21.13 21.55 -25.73
N LYS A 176 -20.50 22.54 -25.10
CA LYS A 176 -19.25 23.07 -25.62
C LYS A 176 -18.34 21.85 -25.72
N ALA A 177 -17.76 21.65 -26.88
CA ALA A 177 -16.77 20.61 -27.12
C ALA A 177 -15.56 20.89 -26.21
N GLU A 178 -15.61 20.41 -24.97
CA GLU A 178 -14.46 20.33 -24.08
C GLU A 178 -13.53 19.26 -24.63
N GLY A 179 -12.23 19.57 -24.67
CA GLY A 179 -11.20 18.61 -25.04
C GLY A 179 -11.33 17.32 -24.22
N THR A 180 -10.82 16.22 -24.76
CA THR A 180 -10.82 14.91 -24.09
C THR A 180 -10.17 15.03 -22.70
N LYS A 181 -10.94 14.82 -21.62
CA LYS A 181 -10.41 14.73 -20.24
C LYS A 181 -9.28 13.70 -20.20
N SER A 182 -8.18 14.06 -19.52
CA SER A 182 -7.05 13.15 -19.27
C SER A 182 -7.52 11.86 -18.59
N ARG A 183 -6.85 10.73 -18.83
CA ARG A 183 -7.21 9.42 -18.28
C ARG A 183 -6.17 8.92 -17.29
N THR A 184 -6.65 8.51 -16.11
CA THR A 184 -5.83 7.93 -15.04
C THR A 184 -6.28 6.50 -14.76
N ALA A 185 -5.34 5.56 -14.67
CA ALA A 185 -5.62 4.21 -14.18
C ALA A 185 -5.20 4.07 -12.73
N ILE A 186 -6.10 3.70 -11.83
CA ILE A 186 -5.73 3.21 -10.49
C ILE A 186 -5.57 1.69 -10.54
N VAL A 187 -4.37 1.22 -10.27
CA VAL A 187 -3.95 -0.18 -10.42
C VAL A 187 -3.71 -0.75 -9.03
N LEU A 188 -4.63 -1.62 -8.59
CA LEU A 188 -4.47 -2.35 -7.33
C LEU A 188 -3.67 -3.62 -7.57
N ARG A 189 -2.58 -3.80 -6.83
CA ARG A 189 -1.74 -4.99 -6.96
C ARG A 189 -2.31 -6.16 -6.18
N LEU A 190 -2.51 -7.27 -6.87
CA LEU A 190 -3.09 -8.50 -6.33
C LEU A 190 -2.18 -9.69 -6.65
N TYR A 191 -2.34 -10.78 -5.91
CA TYR A 191 -1.62 -12.03 -6.16
C TYR A 191 -2.54 -13.24 -5.98
N GLN A 192 -2.23 -14.35 -6.66
CA GLN A 192 -2.93 -15.62 -6.47
C GLN A 192 -2.94 -16.04 -4.99
N HIS A 193 -4.08 -16.55 -4.52
CA HIS A 193 -4.33 -16.89 -3.11
C HIS A 193 -4.37 -15.68 -2.16
N PHE A 194 -4.64 -14.48 -2.69
CA PHE A 194 -5.05 -13.36 -1.85
C PHE A 194 -6.26 -13.76 -0.99
N LYS A 195 -6.20 -13.43 0.31
CA LYS A 195 -7.26 -13.78 1.27
C LYS A 195 -8.40 -12.77 1.18
N TRP A 196 -9.40 -13.11 0.38
CA TRP A 196 -10.62 -12.32 0.28
C TRP A 196 -11.42 -12.36 1.57
N THR A 197 -11.95 -11.21 1.94
CA THR A 197 -12.90 -11.02 3.04
C THR A 197 -14.04 -10.17 2.51
N GLN A 198 -15.20 -10.21 3.19
CA GLN A 198 -16.29 -9.29 2.86
C GLN A 198 -15.82 -7.83 2.92
N ASP A 199 -14.98 -7.50 3.90
CA ASP A 199 -14.35 -6.20 4.04
C ASP A 199 -13.53 -5.78 2.80
N ALA A 200 -12.67 -6.67 2.28
CA ALA A 200 -11.87 -6.39 1.08
C ALA A 200 -12.74 -6.19 -0.16
N VAL A 201 -13.81 -6.98 -0.30
CA VAL A 201 -14.79 -6.82 -1.39
C VAL A 201 -15.49 -5.48 -1.29
N LEU A 202 -15.96 -5.09 -0.10
CA LEU A 202 -16.63 -3.80 0.11
C LEU A 202 -15.75 -2.60 -0.20
N HIS A 203 -14.48 -2.66 0.16
CA HIS A 203 -13.53 -1.59 -0.16
C HIS A 203 -13.30 -1.46 -1.66
N LEU A 204 -13.22 -2.58 -2.38
CA LEU A 204 -13.05 -2.56 -3.82
C LEU A 204 -14.32 -2.06 -4.53
N ARG A 205 -15.51 -2.49 -4.09
CA ARG A 205 -16.80 -1.95 -4.58
C ARG A 205 -16.85 -0.44 -4.37
N ALA A 206 -16.51 0.02 -3.17
CA ALA A 206 -16.50 1.45 -2.83
C ALA A 206 -15.53 2.24 -3.69
N LEU A 207 -14.29 1.78 -3.84
CA LEU A 207 -13.29 2.43 -4.68
C LEU A 207 -13.76 2.52 -6.14
N VAL A 208 -14.27 1.43 -6.71
CA VAL A 208 -14.75 1.41 -8.10
C VAL A 208 -15.93 2.36 -8.29
N TRP A 209 -16.91 2.30 -7.39
CA TRP A 209 -18.09 3.15 -7.47
C TRP A 209 -17.78 4.62 -7.26
N GLU A 210 -17.05 4.97 -6.20
CA GLU A 210 -16.68 6.35 -5.86
C GLU A 210 -15.93 7.00 -7.04
N LEU A 211 -14.98 6.31 -7.65
CA LEU A 211 -14.18 6.86 -8.76
C LEU A 211 -14.91 6.94 -10.09
N ARG A 212 -15.81 5.99 -10.40
CA ARG A 212 -16.59 6.01 -11.64
C ARG A 212 -17.69 7.05 -11.66
N THR A 213 -18.22 7.37 -10.48
CA THR A 213 -19.32 8.34 -10.33
C THR A 213 -18.84 9.73 -9.95
N ALA A 214 -17.54 9.89 -9.68
CA ALA A 214 -16.95 11.17 -9.36
C ALA A 214 -16.95 12.13 -10.55
N ASP A 215 -17.15 13.41 -10.26
CA ASP A 215 -16.86 14.49 -11.19
C ASP A 215 -15.45 15.02 -10.90
N LEU A 216 -14.46 14.42 -11.58
CA LEU A 216 -13.05 14.78 -11.50
C LEU A 216 -12.60 15.52 -12.77
N PRO A 217 -11.51 16.31 -12.71
CA PRO A 217 -10.93 16.94 -13.90
C PRO A 217 -10.32 15.93 -14.89
N PHE A 218 -10.20 14.67 -14.51
CA PHE A 218 -9.73 13.54 -15.31
C PHE A 218 -10.68 12.35 -15.16
N ASN A 219 -10.67 11.43 -16.13
CA ASN A 219 -11.40 10.18 -16.04
C ASN A 219 -10.56 9.13 -15.31
N VAL A 220 -11.19 8.29 -14.48
CA VAL A 220 -10.49 7.26 -13.72
C VAL A 220 -11.03 5.88 -14.05
N ASP A 221 -10.13 4.98 -14.46
CA ASP A 221 -10.41 3.55 -14.60
C ASP A 221 -9.71 2.77 -13.47
N VAL A 222 -10.37 1.72 -12.99
CA VAL A 222 -9.84 0.85 -11.94
C VAL A 222 -9.39 -0.47 -12.56
N HIS A 223 -8.18 -0.91 -12.20
CA HIS A 223 -7.59 -2.17 -12.66
C HIS A 223 -7.06 -2.98 -11.49
N LEU A 224 -7.13 -4.30 -11.62
CA LEU A 224 -6.52 -5.26 -10.71
C LEU A 224 -5.35 -5.94 -11.43
N LEU A 225 -4.13 -5.74 -10.95
CA LEU A 225 -2.94 -6.34 -11.53
C LEU A 225 -2.57 -7.61 -10.75
N LEU A 226 -3.02 -8.76 -11.25
CA LEU A 226 -2.95 -10.05 -10.56
C LEU A 226 -1.69 -10.84 -10.95
N GLU A 227 -0.83 -11.07 -9.96
CA GLU A 227 0.33 -11.96 -10.06
C GLU A 227 -0.10 -13.43 -10.06
N VAL A 228 0.23 -14.12 -11.14
CA VAL A 228 0.16 -15.58 -11.27
C VAL A 228 1.46 -16.17 -10.72
N LYS A 229 1.35 -16.90 -9.61
CA LYS A 229 2.46 -17.53 -8.89
C LYS A 229 2.64 -19.01 -9.25
N ASP A 230 1.56 -19.68 -9.64
CA ASP A 230 1.63 -21.08 -10.01
C ASP A 230 2.37 -21.27 -11.34
N ALA A 231 3.54 -21.92 -11.26
CA ALA A 231 4.40 -22.20 -12.40
C ALA A 231 3.69 -23.04 -13.49
N ALA A 232 2.75 -23.90 -13.13
CA ALA A 232 1.97 -24.68 -14.09
C ALA A 232 0.95 -23.80 -14.86
N SER A 233 0.58 -22.64 -14.30
CA SER A 233 -0.43 -21.74 -14.84
C SER A 233 0.15 -20.60 -15.70
N HIS A 234 1.48 -20.43 -15.75
CA HIS A 234 2.13 -19.32 -16.48
C HIS A 234 1.84 -19.28 -17.99
N VAL A 235 1.67 -20.43 -18.64
CA VAL A 235 1.29 -20.46 -20.08
C VAL A 235 -0.22 -20.32 -20.24
N ALA A 236 -0.98 -20.87 -19.28
CA ALA A 236 -2.44 -20.89 -19.33
C ALA A 236 -3.05 -19.47 -19.29
N MET A 237 -2.41 -18.50 -18.62
CA MET A 237 -2.89 -17.12 -18.53
C MET A 237 -3.08 -16.42 -19.89
N PHE A 238 -2.38 -16.85 -20.94
CA PHE A 238 -2.49 -16.28 -22.29
C PHE A 238 -3.66 -16.85 -23.10
N SER A 239 -4.30 -17.92 -22.62
CA SER A 239 -5.49 -18.51 -23.25
C SER A 239 -6.77 -18.02 -22.55
N ALA A 240 -7.87 -17.88 -23.29
CA ALA A 240 -9.14 -17.48 -22.71
C ALA A 240 -9.65 -18.47 -21.62
N SER A 241 -9.48 -19.77 -21.86
CA SER A 241 -9.88 -20.83 -20.91
C SER A 241 -8.99 -20.84 -19.67
N GLY A 242 -7.66 -20.76 -19.83
CA GLY A 242 -6.73 -20.72 -18.71
C GLY A 242 -6.85 -19.46 -17.88
N ARG A 243 -7.03 -18.29 -18.51
CA ARG A 243 -7.36 -17.03 -17.83
C ARG A 243 -8.60 -17.18 -16.95
N LYS A 244 -9.70 -17.73 -17.49
CA LYS A 244 -10.92 -17.98 -16.70
C LYS A 244 -10.66 -18.89 -15.50
N THR A 245 -9.89 -19.97 -15.67
CA THR A 245 -9.54 -20.88 -14.57
C THR A 245 -8.74 -20.17 -13.47
N ILE A 246 -7.76 -19.34 -13.83
CA ILE A 246 -6.99 -18.55 -12.88
C ILE A 246 -7.90 -17.57 -12.12
N LEU A 247 -8.73 -16.82 -12.83
CA LEU A 247 -9.65 -15.85 -12.22
C LEU A 247 -10.67 -16.52 -11.28
N ARG A 248 -11.18 -17.69 -11.67
CA ARG A 248 -12.13 -18.48 -10.86
C ARG A 248 -11.64 -18.74 -9.45
N GLY A 249 -10.36 -19.11 -9.29
CA GLY A 249 -9.79 -19.36 -7.97
C GLY A 249 -9.20 -18.13 -7.26
N SER A 250 -9.13 -16.97 -7.92
CA SER A 250 -8.29 -15.85 -7.45
C SER A 250 -9.03 -14.56 -7.18
N VAL A 251 -10.13 -14.28 -7.89
CA VAL A 251 -10.83 -12.99 -7.84
C VAL A 251 -12.34 -13.20 -7.85
N PRO A 252 -13.13 -12.47 -7.06
CA PRO A 252 -14.60 -12.44 -7.18
C PRO A 252 -15.04 -12.12 -8.62
N ILE A 253 -16.01 -12.86 -9.15
CA ILE A 253 -16.48 -12.75 -10.55
C ILE A 253 -16.88 -11.32 -10.95
N GLU A 254 -17.38 -10.55 -9.97
CA GLU A 254 -17.80 -9.15 -10.11
C GLU A 254 -16.69 -8.18 -10.53
N PHE A 255 -15.41 -8.59 -10.44
CA PHE A 255 -14.26 -7.76 -10.81
C PHE A 255 -13.43 -8.30 -11.98
N TRP A 256 -13.76 -9.48 -12.53
CA TRP A 256 -12.96 -10.13 -13.59
C TRP A 256 -12.65 -9.26 -14.81
N PRO A 257 -13.57 -8.41 -15.31
CA PRO A 257 -13.28 -7.59 -16.48
C PRO A 257 -12.18 -6.54 -16.27
N MET A 258 -11.86 -6.21 -15.01
CA MET A 258 -10.83 -5.22 -14.65
C MET A 258 -9.46 -5.85 -14.36
N VAL A 259 -9.30 -7.17 -14.52
CA VAL A 259 -8.07 -7.87 -14.13
C VAL A 259 -7.08 -7.96 -15.28
N SER A 260 -5.83 -7.52 -15.07
CA SER A 260 -4.69 -7.84 -15.93
C SER A 260 -3.82 -8.89 -15.23
N LEU A 261 -3.51 -9.99 -15.94
CA LEU A 261 -2.67 -11.06 -15.41
C LEU A 261 -1.21 -10.80 -15.75
N TRP A 262 -0.30 -11.10 -14.83
CA TRP A 262 1.14 -11.09 -15.06
C TRP A 262 1.81 -12.20 -14.26
N SER A 263 3.05 -12.56 -14.59
CA SER A 263 3.84 -13.50 -13.79
C SER A 263 5.28 -13.01 -13.61
N GLU A 264 5.95 -13.46 -12.55
CA GLU A 264 7.37 -13.14 -12.33
C GLU A 264 8.24 -13.60 -13.51
N LYS A 265 7.98 -14.79 -14.07
CA LYS A 265 8.75 -15.32 -15.20
C LYS A 265 8.66 -14.43 -16.42
N GLU A 266 7.49 -13.87 -16.67
CA GLU A 266 7.32 -12.88 -17.74
C GLU A 266 8.12 -11.61 -17.47
N MET A 267 8.16 -11.13 -16.22
CA MET A 267 8.98 -9.97 -15.85
C MET A 267 10.48 -10.28 -15.97
N THR A 268 10.94 -11.48 -15.60
CA THR A 268 12.34 -11.88 -15.80
C THR A 268 12.74 -11.88 -17.27
N LEU A 269 11.83 -12.30 -18.17
CA LEU A 269 12.09 -12.30 -19.61
C LEU A 269 12.10 -10.88 -20.20
N ARG A 270 11.21 -10.01 -19.72
CA ARG A 270 11.10 -8.62 -20.21
C ARG A 270 12.21 -7.72 -19.67
N TYR A 271 12.59 -7.90 -18.41
CA TYR A 271 13.57 -7.07 -17.72
C TYR A 271 14.79 -7.91 -17.35
N PRO A 272 15.86 -7.89 -18.16
CA PRO A 272 17.07 -8.69 -17.93
C PRO A 272 17.93 -8.06 -16.83
N LEU A 273 17.38 -7.97 -15.61
CA LEU A 273 18.08 -7.45 -14.44
C LEU A 273 19.03 -8.51 -13.89
N TYR A 274 20.30 -8.13 -13.73
CA TYR A 274 21.36 -8.96 -13.19
C TYR A 274 22.04 -8.27 -12.01
N GLY A 275 22.68 -9.05 -11.13
CA GLY A 275 23.41 -8.53 -9.99
C GLY A 275 23.40 -9.47 -8.79
N ASP A 276 24.15 -9.09 -7.76
CA ASP A 276 24.20 -9.82 -6.50
C ASP A 276 22.97 -9.47 -5.64
N PHE A 277 21.96 -10.33 -5.72
CA PHE A 277 20.80 -10.26 -4.85
C PHE A 277 21.07 -11.03 -3.55
N ARG A 278 20.42 -10.61 -2.45
CA ARG A 278 20.44 -11.44 -1.23
C ARG A 278 19.79 -12.78 -1.50
N ALA A 279 20.29 -13.81 -0.83
CA ALA A 279 19.74 -15.15 -0.92
C ALA A 279 18.22 -15.15 -0.68
N GLY A 280 17.46 -15.75 -1.60
CA GLY A 280 16.01 -15.83 -1.55
C GLY A 280 15.26 -14.60 -2.08
N ILE A 281 15.95 -13.66 -2.73
CA ILE A 281 15.32 -12.51 -3.39
C ILE A 281 15.51 -12.61 -4.90
N ASP A 282 14.40 -12.76 -5.61
CA ASP A 282 14.37 -12.77 -7.06
C ASP A 282 14.33 -11.34 -7.62
N ALA A 283 15.13 -11.09 -8.65
CA ALA A 283 15.30 -9.76 -9.26
C ALA A 283 13.97 -9.13 -9.72
N ALA A 284 13.09 -9.97 -10.28
CA ALA A 284 11.80 -9.60 -10.82
C ALA A 284 10.62 -9.96 -9.91
N GLY A 285 10.88 -10.51 -8.72
CA GLY A 285 9.85 -10.92 -7.78
C GLY A 285 9.03 -9.72 -7.28
N SER A 286 7.76 -9.94 -6.95
CA SER A 286 6.81 -8.90 -6.54
C SER A 286 7.26 -8.05 -5.35
N TYR A 287 8.15 -8.59 -4.50
CA TYR A 287 8.74 -7.87 -3.38
C TYR A 287 9.79 -6.82 -3.82
N ARG A 288 10.75 -7.22 -4.65
CA ARG A 288 11.89 -6.38 -5.06
C ARG A 288 11.61 -5.59 -6.34
N GLY A 289 11.03 -6.23 -7.36
CA GLY A 289 10.67 -5.66 -8.65
C GLY A 289 9.23 -5.15 -8.69
N CYS A 290 8.74 -4.56 -7.60
CA CYS A 290 7.30 -4.37 -7.38
C CYS A 290 6.59 -3.45 -8.39
N LEU A 291 7.35 -2.69 -9.19
CA LEU A 291 6.86 -1.79 -10.24
C LEU A 291 7.07 -2.34 -11.66
N LEU A 292 7.71 -3.51 -11.84
CA LEU A 292 7.98 -4.08 -13.17
C LEU A 292 6.68 -4.42 -13.91
N ALA A 293 5.73 -5.03 -13.20
CA ALA A 293 4.42 -5.35 -13.77
C ALA A 293 3.60 -4.08 -14.08
N LEU A 294 3.73 -3.05 -13.25
CA LEU A 294 3.07 -1.75 -13.46
C LEU A 294 3.62 -1.02 -14.70
N GLN A 295 4.94 -1.08 -14.91
CA GLN A 295 5.58 -0.50 -16.09
C GLN A 295 5.06 -1.16 -17.37
N ARG A 296 5.04 -2.49 -17.40
CA ARG A 296 4.44 -3.24 -18.53
C ARG A 296 2.98 -2.83 -18.75
N PHE A 297 2.18 -2.79 -17.69
CA PHE A 297 0.77 -2.39 -17.78
C PHE A 297 0.63 -1.01 -18.44
N ALA A 298 1.44 -0.02 -18.05
CA ALA A 298 1.37 1.32 -18.63
C ALA A 298 1.84 1.40 -20.10
N VAL A 299 2.76 0.50 -20.51
CA VAL A 299 3.18 0.36 -21.91
C VAL A 299 2.05 -0.23 -22.75
N GLU A 300 1.38 -1.27 -22.26
CA GLU A 300 0.26 -1.93 -22.95
C GLU A 300 -1.01 -1.05 -22.98
N HIS A 301 -1.18 -0.18 -21.98
CA HIS A 301 -2.30 0.75 -21.88
C HIS A 301 -1.87 2.19 -22.20
N SER A 302 -1.64 2.44 -23.49
CA SER A 302 -1.18 3.76 -23.97
C SER A 302 -2.20 4.90 -23.82
N GLU A 303 -3.46 4.55 -23.58
CA GLU A 303 -4.58 5.46 -23.37
C GLU A 303 -4.54 6.23 -22.04
N TYR A 304 -3.70 5.83 -21.08
CA TYR A 304 -3.56 6.50 -19.78
C TYR A 304 -2.40 7.50 -19.76
N ASP A 305 -2.72 8.71 -19.30
CA ASP A 305 -1.75 9.80 -19.05
C ASP A 305 -1.08 9.66 -17.68
N SER A 306 -1.70 8.90 -16.77
CA SER A 306 -1.20 8.64 -15.42
C SER A 306 -1.64 7.28 -14.90
N VAL A 307 -0.81 6.69 -14.05
CA VAL A 307 -1.07 5.41 -13.38
C VAL A 307 -0.82 5.56 -11.89
N VAL A 308 -1.79 5.18 -11.07
CA VAL A 308 -1.70 5.15 -9.62
C VAL A 308 -1.47 3.71 -9.17
N ASN A 309 -0.30 3.42 -8.61
CA ASN A 309 -0.06 2.14 -7.94
C ASN A 309 -0.71 2.18 -6.55
N TRP A 310 -1.56 1.21 -6.25
CA TRP A 310 -2.27 1.15 -4.96
C TRP A 310 -2.14 -0.23 -4.32
N GLU A 311 -1.86 -0.25 -3.01
CA GLU A 311 -1.71 -1.49 -2.24
C GLU A 311 -3.06 -1.97 -1.69
N MET A 312 -3.33 -3.28 -1.84
CA MET A 312 -4.60 -3.89 -1.43
C MET A 312 -4.87 -3.86 0.08
N ASP A 313 -3.87 -3.58 0.91
CA ASP A 313 -3.94 -3.43 2.35
C ASP A 313 -3.80 -1.98 2.82
N THR A 314 -3.87 -1.01 1.91
CA THR A 314 -4.07 0.40 2.26
C THR A 314 -5.57 0.69 2.38
N ARG A 315 -5.96 1.43 3.42
CA ARG A 315 -7.33 1.90 3.63
C ARG A 315 -7.35 3.40 3.79
N PHE A 316 -8.35 4.04 3.21
CA PHE A 316 -8.63 5.45 3.42
C PHE A 316 -9.98 5.58 4.12
N THR A 317 -10.07 6.37 5.19
CA THR A 317 -11.30 6.51 6.00
C THR A 317 -12.35 7.44 5.40
N HIS A 318 -11.99 8.17 4.34
CA HIS A 318 -12.88 9.03 3.56
C HIS A 318 -12.99 8.48 2.12
N THR A 319 -13.70 9.17 1.24
CA THR A 319 -13.96 8.75 -0.14
C THR A 319 -12.78 8.96 -1.10
N TYR A 320 -12.56 8.02 -2.03
CA TYR A 320 -11.42 7.99 -2.94
C TYR A 320 -11.46 9.10 -4.01
N ASP A 321 -12.65 9.57 -4.40
CA ASP A 321 -12.79 10.72 -5.30
C ASP A 321 -12.11 11.96 -4.71
N ARG A 322 -12.36 12.24 -3.42
CA ARG A 322 -11.74 13.36 -2.70
C ARG A 322 -10.25 13.17 -2.49
N LEU A 323 -9.81 11.93 -2.28
CA LEU A 323 -8.39 11.63 -2.17
C LEU A 323 -7.65 11.96 -3.47
N LEU A 324 -8.15 11.47 -4.61
CA LEU A 324 -7.50 11.66 -5.91
C LEU A 324 -7.52 13.13 -6.35
N ASP A 325 -8.63 13.84 -6.13
CA ASP A 325 -8.75 15.29 -6.39
C ASP A 325 -7.73 16.09 -5.57
N SER A 326 -7.64 15.77 -4.27
CA SER A 326 -6.72 16.41 -3.33
C SER A 326 -5.25 16.16 -3.68
N ILE A 327 -4.88 14.91 -4.01
CA ILE A 327 -3.53 14.55 -4.47
C ILE A 327 -3.17 15.34 -5.72
N HIS A 328 -4.04 15.31 -6.73
CA HIS A 328 -3.81 15.96 -8.01
C HIS A 328 -3.65 17.48 -7.86
N THR A 329 -4.57 18.11 -7.11
CA THR A 329 -4.56 19.55 -6.87
C THR A 329 -3.32 20.01 -6.09
N TYR A 330 -3.00 19.30 -5.00
CA TYR A 330 -1.81 19.60 -4.20
C TYR A 330 -0.53 19.49 -5.02
N ALA A 331 -0.36 18.37 -5.73
CA ALA A 331 0.87 18.09 -6.46
C ALA A 331 1.05 19.03 -7.66
N TYR A 332 -0.03 19.48 -8.29
CA TYR A 332 0.01 20.50 -9.33
C TYR A 332 0.60 21.82 -8.80
N GLN A 333 0.14 22.27 -7.63
CA GLN A 333 0.52 23.57 -7.05
C GLN A 333 1.94 23.61 -6.47
N LYS A 334 2.44 22.50 -5.93
CA LYS A 334 3.77 22.46 -5.28
C LYS A 334 4.92 22.40 -6.29
N SER A 335 6.09 22.90 -5.89
CA SER A 335 7.34 22.70 -6.63
C SER A 335 7.85 21.25 -6.51
N GLY A 336 8.80 20.88 -7.37
CA GLY A 336 9.48 19.60 -7.27
C GLY A 336 10.33 19.48 -6.00
N GLN A 337 10.38 18.28 -5.42
CA GLN A 337 11.11 17.96 -4.19
C GLN A 337 12.03 16.77 -4.44
N THR A 338 13.35 16.94 -4.24
CA THR A 338 14.29 15.81 -4.31
C THR A 338 14.27 14.99 -3.03
N TYR A 339 14.38 15.65 -1.87
CA TYR A 339 14.28 15.04 -0.56
C TYR A 339 13.26 15.83 0.27
N ALA A 340 12.47 15.12 1.08
CA ALA A 340 11.37 15.69 1.84
C ALA A 340 11.44 15.30 3.32
N ARG A 341 10.67 16.01 4.14
CA ARG A 341 10.46 15.76 5.56
C ARG A 341 8.99 15.46 5.82
N TRP A 342 8.70 14.78 6.92
CA TRP A 342 7.34 14.74 7.47
C TRP A 342 6.98 16.15 7.96
N PRO A 343 5.90 16.78 7.47
CA PRO A 343 5.44 18.03 8.05
C PRO A 343 4.94 17.75 9.46
N VAL A 344 5.51 18.45 10.44
CA VAL A 344 5.11 18.36 11.84
C VAL A 344 4.43 19.67 12.22
N GLN A 345 3.22 19.58 12.74
CA GLN A 345 2.45 20.77 13.10
C GLN A 345 3.15 21.56 14.21
N GLY A 346 3.39 22.85 13.97
CA GLY A 346 4.05 23.73 14.95
C GLY A 346 5.56 23.54 15.06
N GLY A 347 6.17 22.71 14.20
CA GLY A 347 7.62 22.72 13.99
C GLY A 347 8.04 23.85 13.06
N ASP A 348 9.30 24.28 13.15
CA ASP A 348 9.90 25.14 12.12
C ASP A 348 9.84 24.39 10.79
N LEU A 349 8.95 24.83 9.90
CA LEU A 349 9.01 24.50 8.49
C LEU A 349 10.27 25.17 7.96
N ASP A 350 11.42 24.50 8.15
CA ASP A 350 12.70 25.03 7.71
C ASP A 350 12.54 25.40 6.25
N SER A 351 12.68 26.70 6.00
CA SER A 351 12.78 27.36 4.71
C SER A 351 14.07 26.94 4.00
N SER A 352 14.33 25.63 3.97
CA SER A 352 15.41 25.00 3.26
C SER A 352 15.24 25.39 1.80
N SER A 353 16.00 26.42 1.42
CA SER A 353 16.27 26.96 0.09
C SER A 353 15.22 26.56 -0.94
N LYS A 354 14.26 27.44 -1.29
CA LYS A 354 13.48 27.30 -2.53
C LYS A 354 14.48 27.09 -3.68
N PRO A 355 14.71 25.88 -4.21
CA PRO A 355 15.61 25.68 -5.32
C PRO A 355 14.80 26.07 -6.57
N GLY A 356 14.60 27.38 -6.76
CA GLY A 356 13.71 27.94 -7.77
C GLY A 356 12.22 27.57 -7.59
N ALA A 357 11.32 28.39 -8.12
CA ALA A 357 9.91 28.03 -8.32
C ALA A 357 9.74 26.98 -9.45
N ALA A 358 10.74 26.11 -9.63
CA ALA A 358 10.78 25.15 -10.72
C ALA A 358 9.61 24.19 -10.55
N CYS A 359 8.72 24.23 -11.55
CA CYS A 359 7.62 23.30 -11.74
C CYS A 359 6.41 23.48 -10.84
N GLU A 360 6.26 24.64 -10.20
CA GLU A 360 4.96 25.06 -9.64
C GLU A 360 3.91 25.17 -10.75
N ASN A 361 2.67 24.81 -10.45
CA ASN A 361 1.56 24.80 -11.42
C ASN A 361 1.84 23.98 -12.69
N LYS A 362 2.51 22.84 -12.51
CA LYS A 362 2.76 21.83 -13.54
C LYS A 362 2.34 20.46 -13.00
N THR A 363 1.88 19.57 -13.86
CA THR A 363 1.55 18.19 -13.45
C THR A 363 2.76 17.50 -12.86
N ALA A 364 2.59 16.82 -11.73
CA ALA A 364 3.65 16.02 -11.11
C ALA A 364 3.83 14.68 -11.84
N ASP A 365 5.07 14.21 -11.89
CA ASP A 365 5.42 12.95 -12.53
C ASP A 365 5.49 11.80 -11.54
N VAL A 366 5.94 12.07 -10.31
CA VAL A 366 6.02 11.09 -9.24
C VAL A 366 5.43 11.71 -7.99
N ILE A 367 4.35 11.13 -7.48
CA ILE A 367 3.78 11.52 -6.18
C ILE A 367 3.94 10.35 -5.21
N VAL A 368 4.55 10.63 -4.07
CA VAL A 368 4.78 9.66 -2.98
C VAL A 368 4.01 10.04 -1.72
N PHE A 369 3.71 9.07 -0.87
CA PHE A 369 2.93 9.23 0.37
C PHE A 369 3.79 9.15 1.64
N SER A 370 5.09 8.97 1.49
CA SER A 370 6.06 9.14 2.57
C SER A 370 7.20 10.04 2.11
N PRO A 371 7.87 10.76 3.00
CA PRO A 371 8.94 11.66 2.62
C PRO A 371 10.05 10.93 1.87
N VAL A 372 10.56 11.58 0.82
CA VAL A 372 11.70 11.07 0.06
C VAL A 372 13.00 11.33 0.82
N ARG A 373 13.85 10.30 0.89
CA ARG A 373 15.08 10.28 1.67
C ARG A 373 16.25 9.75 0.86
N ASP A 374 17.46 10.07 1.29
CA ASP A 374 18.70 9.55 0.71
C ASP A 374 19.11 8.25 1.40
N PRO A 375 19.12 7.09 0.70
CA PRO A 375 19.57 5.83 1.29
C PRO A 375 21.10 5.65 1.28
N ARG A 376 21.90 6.58 0.75
CA ARG A 376 23.35 6.42 0.62
C ARG A 376 24.09 6.60 1.94
N GLY A 377 24.96 5.65 2.28
CA GLY A 377 25.78 5.67 3.48
C GLY A 377 24.99 5.66 4.79
N SER A 378 23.71 5.25 4.73
CA SER A 378 22.76 5.43 5.83
C SER A 378 22.57 4.17 6.67
N GLY A 379 23.01 3.00 6.17
CA GLY A 379 22.72 1.71 6.78
C GLY A 379 21.26 1.27 6.58
N TRP A 380 20.57 1.80 5.57
CA TRP A 380 19.27 1.25 5.16
C TRP A 380 19.40 -0.20 4.73
N TYR A 381 18.38 -1.01 5.00
CA TYR A 381 18.45 -2.44 4.69
C TYR A 381 18.70 -2.69 3.20
N TRP A 382 18.08 -1.90 2.31
CA TRP A 382 18.17 -2.01 0.85
C TRP A 382 19.18 -1.04 0.22
N GLU A 383 20.05 -0.41 1.01
CA GLU A 383 21.07 0.51 0.50
C GLU A 383 21.94 -0.09 -0.62
N TYR A 384 22.16 -1.41 -0.52
CA TYR A 384 23.02 -2.18 -1.43
C TYR A 384 22.35 -2.54 -2.77
N ASP A 385 21.03 -2.45 -2.88
CA ASP A 385 20.30 -2.87 -4.10
C ASP A 385 20.37 -1.78 -5.17
N VAL A 386 21.51 -1.74 -5.86
CA VAL A 386 21.85 -0.82 -6.95
C VAL A 386 22.37 -1.65 -8.12
N GLN A 387 21.51 -1.95 -9.09
CA GLN A 387 21.79 -2.90 -10.18
C GLN A 387 22.01 -2.20 -11.51
N GLY A 388 22.95 -2.69 -12.31
CA GLY A 388 23.28 -2.15 -13.64
C GLY A 388 23.97 -0.78 -13.64
N TYR A 389 24.20 -0.17 -12.47
CA TYR A 389 24.89 1.11 -12.35
C TYR A 389 26.40 0.94 -12.10
N PRO A 390 27.25 1.91 -12.51
CA PRO A 390 28.70 1.81 -12.36
C PRO A 390 29.20 1.67 -10.91
N SER A 391 28.47 2.23 -9.93
CA SER A 391 28.90 2.20 -8.52
C SER A 391 27.75 2.44 -7.56
N MET A 392 27.52 1.45 -6.69
CA MET A 392 26.56 1.55 -5.59
C MET A 392 26.78 2.78 -4.69
N ARG A 393 28.03 3.20 -4.47
CA ARG A 393 28.34 4.32 -3.56
C ARG A 393 28.07 5.68 -4.19
N SER A 394 28.37 5.84 -5.48
CA SER A 394 28.29 7.15 -6.15
C SER A 394 26.98 7.38 -6.87
N THR A 395 26.22 6.33 -7.23
CA THR A 395 24.93 6.47 -7.92
C THR A 395 23.94 7.30 -7.09
N PRO A 396 23.54 8.49 -7.57
CA PRO A 396 22.49 9.28 -6.94
C PRO A 396 21.18 8.51 -6.93
N ARG A 397 20.52 8.49 -5.79
CA ARG A 397 19.25 7.80 -5.62
C ARG A 397 18.44 8.39 -4.48
N ALA A 398 17.16 8.10 -4.52
CA ALA A 398 16.16 8.54 -3.57
C ALA A 398 15.22 7.37 -3.28
N ALA A 399 14.68 7.33 -2.07
CA ALA A 399 13.73 6.29 -1.67
C ALA A 399 12.58 6.89 -0.85
N SER A 400 11.38 6.34 -1.02
CA SER A 400 10.21 6.63 -0.21
C SER A 400 9.58 5.32 0.22
N VAL A 401 9.36 5.15 1.53
CA VAL A 401 8.86 3.91 2.10
C VAL A 401 7.37 3.73 1.78
N GLY A 402 6.98 2.53 1.38
CA GLY A 402 5.67 2.24 0.82
C GLY A 402 5.61 2.46 -0.69
N THR A 403 4.65 1.82 -1.35
CA THR A 403 4.56 1.80 -2.81
C THR A 403 3.24 2.30 -3.35
N ASN A 404 2.38 2.90 -2.51
CA ASN A 404 1.33 3.77 -3.04
C ASN A 404 1.99 4.96 -3.75
N LEU A 405 1.75 5.09 -5.05
CA LEU A 405 2.43 6.04 -5.93
C LEU A 405 1.47 6.57 -6.98
N TRP A 406 1.59 7.84 -7.36
CA TRP A 406 1.02 8.36 -8.61
C TRP A 406 2.16 8.60 -9.59
N LEU A 407 2.09 8.01 -10.77
CA LEU A 407 3.11 8.13 -11.80
C LEU A 407 2.50 8.70 -13.08
N SER A 408 3.08 9.78 -13.63
CA SER A 408 2.72 10.24 -14.97
C SER A 408 3.17 9.21 -16.01
N ARG A 409 2.56 9.25 -17.19
CA ARG A 409 3.02 8.45 -18.33
C ARG A 409 4.51 8.66 -18.61
N ARG A 410 4.98 9.91 -18.50
CA ARG A 410 6.40 10.25 -18.65
C ARG A 410 7.27 9.54 -17.62
N ALA A 411 6.89 9.54 -16.33
CA ALA A 411 7.63 8.82 -15.30
C ALA A 411 7.67 7.32 -15.54
N VAL A 412 6.54 6.70 -15.91
CA VAL A 412 6.51 5.25 -16.12
C VAL A 412 7.32 4.84 -17.34
N LEU A 413 7.28 5.61 -18.44
CA LEU A 413 8.11 5.34 -19.61
C LEU A 413 9.60 5.60 -19.36
N ALA A 414 9.94 6.59 -18.54
CA ALA A 414 11.32 6.79 -18.08
C ALA A 414 11.79 5.59 -17.24
N LEU A 415 10.93 5.08 -16.35
CA LEU A 415 11.23 3.88 -15.56
C LEU A 415 11.40 2.64 -16.43
N GLU A 416 10.52 2.45 -17.42
CA GLU A 416 10.62 1.36 -18.41
C GLU A 416 11.94 1.45 -19.18
N ASN A 417 12.35 2.64 -19.62
CA ASN A 417 13.63 2.82 -20.31
C ASN A 417 14.82 2.44 -19.43
N VAL A 418 14.83 2.92 -18.17
CA VAL A 418 15.90 2.60 -17.20
C VAL A 418 15.97 1.09 -16.93
N THR A 419 14.83 0.44 -16.72
CA THR A 419 14.81 -0.98 -16.34
C THR A 419 14.94 -1.93 -17.53
N ALA A 420 14.19 -1.72 -18.61
CA ALA A 420 14.13 -2.62 -19.75
C ALA A 420 15.26 -2.41 -20.76
N ASN A 421 15.68 -1.16 -21.01
CA ASN A 421 16.72 -0.87 -22.02
C ASN A 421 18.10 -0.67 -21.41
N GLN A 422 18.20 0.01 -20.26
CA GLN A 422 19.49 0.26 -19.60
C GLN A 422 19.85 -0.85 -18.60
N HIS A 423 18.92 -1.76 -18.32
CA HIS A 423 19.09 -2.88 -17.37
C HIS A 423 19.48 -2.41 -15.98
N GLN A 424 18.99 -1.22 -15.60
CA GLN A 424 19.28 -0.56 -14.34
C GLN A 424 18.07 -0.62 -13.41
N SER A 425 18.30 -0.84 -12.13
CA SER A 425 17.20 -0.86 -11.16
C SER A 425 17.68 -0.66 -9.73
N PHE A 426 16.79 -0.15 -8.89
CA PHE A 426 16.91 -0.16 -7.44
C PHE A 426 15.89 -1.09 -6.80
N PHE A 427 15.95 -1.24 -5.48
CA PHE A 427 14.85 -1.80 -4.70
C PHE A 427 13.56 -1.00 -4.92
N CYS A 428 12.42 -1.65 -4.73
CA CYS A 428 11.12 -1.19 -5.18
C CYS A 428 10.74 0.25 -4.75
N GLU A 429 11.01 0.59 -3.49
CA GLU A 429 10.77 1.92 -2.88
C GLU A 429 11.71 3.02 -3.41
N ALA A 430 12.79 2.64 -4.09
CA ALA A 430 13.78 3.55 -4.66
C ALA A 430 13.69 3.68 -6.19
N MET A 431 12.92 2.81 -6.86
CA MET A 431 12.77 2.80 -8.32
C MET A 431 12.20 4.12 -8.85
N ALA A 432 10.95 4.44 -8.51
CA ALA A 432 10.30 5.66 -9.01
C ALA A 432 10.90 6.96 -8.43
N PRO A 433 11.21 7.07 -7.12
CA PRO A 433 11.76 8.31 -6.59
C PRO A 433 13.12 8.70 -7.17
N SER A 434 13.94 7.73 -7.57
CA SER A 434 15.26 8.01 -8.15
C SER A 434 15.21 8.57 -9.58
N LEU A 435 14.05 8.57 -10.24
CA LEU A 435 13.87 9.17 -11.56
C LEU A 435 14.17 10.68 -11.60
N VAL A 436 14.12 11.37 -10.45
CA VAL A 436 14.52 12.78 -10.34
C VAL A 436 15.99 13.03 -10.72
N PHE A 437 16.83 11.99 -10.72
CA PHE A 437 18.24 12.07 -11.12
C PHE A 437 18.49 11.60 -12.57
N VAL A 438 17.45 11.13 -13.27
CA VAL A 438 17.55 10.63 -14.63
C VAL A 438 17.22 11.79 -15.59
N PRO A 439 18.14 12.18 -16.49
CA PRO A 439 17.82 13.13 -17.56
C PRO A 439 16.70 12.55 -18.43
N THR A 440 15.68 13.35 -18.76
CA THR A 440 14.69 12.91 -19.73
C THR A 440 15.09 13.39 -21.13
N ASP A 441 15.21 12.47 -22.10
CA ASP A 441 15.57 12.77 -23.50
C ASP A 441 14.49 13.59 -24.25
N LEU A 442 13.47 14.09 -23.54
CA LEU A 442 12.43 14.99 -24.06
C LEU A 442 12.86 16.47 -24.00
N ALA A 443 14.16 16.73 -24.08
CA ALA A 443 14.70 18.07 -24.27
C ALA A 443 14.24 18.57 -25.64
N SER A 444 13.20 19.41 -25.63
CA SER A 444 12.78 20.12 -26.84
C SER A 444 13.81 21.23 -27.08
N GLU A 445 14.50 21.15 -28.22
CA GLU A 445 15.42 22.18 -28.66
C GLU A 445 14.75 23.57 -28.57
N GLY A 446 15.22 24.41 -27.64
CA GLY A 446 14.91 25.84 -27.62
C GLY A 446 13.87 26.36 -26.62
N ARG A 447 13.53 25.65 -25.52
CA ARG A 447 12.80 26.27 -24.40
C ARG A 447 13.44 25.94 -23.05
N ASP A 448 13.73 26.99 -22.26
CA ASP A 448 14.10 26.92 -20.84
C ASP A 448 12.91 26.45 -19.96
N ASP A 449 12.27 25.31 -20.26
CA ASP A 449 11.28 24.68 -19.37
C ASP A 449 11.96 23.51 -18.64
N LEU A 450 12.68 23.84 -17.56
CA LEU A 450 13.34 22.86 -16.66
C LEU A 450 12.42 21.70 -16.25
N CYS A 451 11.11 21.92 -16.24
CA CYS A 451 10.10 20.93 -15.85
C CYS A 451 9.75 19.95 -16.97
N ALA A 452 9.96 20.34 -18.22
CA ALA A 452 9.90 19.43 -19.35
C ALA A 452 11.11 18.48 -19.36
N GLU A 453 12.27 18.95 -18.88
CA GLU A 453 13.54 18.21 -18.89
C GLU A 453 13.74 17.31 -17.66
N GLN A 454 13.17 17.69 -16.51
CA GLN A 454 13.33 16.97 -15.23
C GLN A 454 12.01 16.39 -14.73
N ILE A 455 12.08 15.24 -14.05
CA ILE A 455 10.94 14.59 -13.41
C ILE A 455 10.51 15.40 -12.17
N LYS A 456 9.26 15.87 -12.16
CA LYS A 456 8.69 16.55 -10.98
C LYS A 456 8.24 15.50 -9.97
N LEU A 457 8.99 15.36 -8.88
CA LEU A 457 8.61 14.54 -7.73
C LEU A 457 7.95 15.41 -6.64
N VAL A 458 6.87 14.94 -6.03
CA VAL A 458 6.20 15.60 -4.90
C VAL A 458 5.88 14.59 -3.79
N HIS A 459 6.16 14.94 -2.54
CA HIS A 459 5.60 14.24 -1.38
C HIS A 459 4.23 14.82 -1.02
N TYR A 460 3.19 13.99 -1.03
CA TYR A 460 1.82 14.36 -0.64
C TYR A 460 1.64 14.23 0.89
N PRO A 461 1.50 15.34 1.64
CA PRO A 461 1.56 15.37 3.11
C PRO A 461 0.20 15.06 3.73
N HIS A 462 -0.34 13.88 3.44
CA HIS A 462 -1.61 13.45 4.02
C HIS A 462 -1.56 13.45 5.55
N PRO A 463 -2.70 13.63 6.23
CA PRO A 463 -2.78 13.49 7.67
C PRO A 463 -2.29 12.11 8.12
N VAL A 464 -1.54 12.07 9.22
CA VAL A 464 -1.02 10.84 9.81
C VAL A 464 -1.18 10.89 11.32
N ALA A 465 -1.76 9.84 11.89
CA ALA A 465 -1.84 9.69 13.34
C ALA A 465 -0.50 9.15 13.86
N PHE A 466 -0.12 9.57 15.07
CA PHE A 466 1.02 9.01 15.81
C PHE A 466 0.51 8.44 17.13
N LYS A 467 1.11 7.34 17.58
CA LYS A 467 0.63 6.62 18.77
C LYS A 467 0.83 7.38 20.08
N TYR A 468 1.88 8.20 20.17
CA TYR A 468 2.34 8.80 21.42
C TYR A 468 2.23 10.32 21.40
N GLU A 469 1.88 10.91 22.54
CA GLU A 469 1.87 12.35 22.71
C GLU A 469 3.30 12.89 22.75
N ALA A 470 3.62 13.79 21.84
CA ALA A 470 4.95 14.38 21.69
C ALA A 470 4.82 15.86 21.37
N SER A 471 5.71 16.70 21.91
CA SER A 471 5.82 18.09 21.46
C SER A 471 6.24 18.13 19.98
N PRO A 472 5.88 19.19 19.23
CA PRO A 472 6.28 19.33 17.82
C PRO A 472 7.78 19.13 17.60
N ALA A 473 8.63 19.75 18.43
CA ALA A 473 10.08 19.59 18.35
C ALA A 473 10.53 18.14 18.60
N LYS A 474 9.89 17.43 19.54
CA LYS A 474 10.23 16.02 19.80
C LYS A 474 9.78 15.12 18.65
N LEU A 475 8.61 15.37 18.08
CA LEU A 475 8.08 14.61 16.97
C LEU A 475 8.91 14.82 15.70
N ASP A 476 9.31 16.05 15.39
CA ASP A 476 10.24 16.36 14.30
C ASP A 476 11.59 15.65 14.50
N GLN A 477 12.15 15.67 15.72
CA GLN A 477 13.38 14.93 16.03
C GLN A 477 13.25 13.42 15.76
N LEU A 478 12.10 12.82 16.08
CA LEU A 478 11.86 11.38 15.92
C LEU A 478 11.68 10.99 14.44
N LEU A 479 11.01 11.83 13.65
CA LEU A 479 10.60 11.50 12.29
C LEU A 479 11.54 12.04 11.21
N ASN A 480 12.29 13.09 11.51
CA ASN A 480 13.05 13.85 10.53
C ASN A 480 14.54 13.94 10.87
N PRO A 481 15.35 12.92 10.49
CA PRO A 481 16.79 12.96 10.71
C PRO A 481 17.47 14.13 9.98
N PRO A 482 18.55 14.72 10.53
CA PRO A 482 19.19 15.93 9.99
C PRO A 482 19.73 15.84 8.56
N ARG A 483 20.14 14.65 8.11
CA ARG A 483 20.77 14.44 6.78
C ARG A 483 19.81 13.90 5.71
N ALA A 484 18.50 14.03 5.91
CA ALA A 484 17.48 13.38 5.07
C ALA A 484 17.74 11.88 4.81
N ALA A 485 18.50 11.22 5.69
CA ALA A 485 18.94 9.85 5.49
C ALA A 485 17.78 8.87 5.73
N LEU A 486 17.59 7.91 4.84
CA LEU A 486 16.75 6.75 5.10
C LEU A 486 17.61 5.71 5.79
N SER A 487 17.42 5.42 7.06
CA SER A 487 18.27 4.44 7.77
C SER A 487 17.43 3.53 8.64
N LYS A 488 17.84 2.27 8.78
CA LYS A 488 17.14 1.29 9.60
C LYS A 488 16.90 1.77 11.05
N TYR A 489 17.86 2.51 11.62
CA TYR A 489 17.77 3.06 12.97
C TYR A 489 16.62 4.06 13.14
N HIS A 490 16.37 4.90 12.14
CA HIS A 490 15.32 5.93 12.17
C HIS A 490 13.94 5.41 11.71
N GLU A 491 13.81 4.11 11.41
CA GLU A 491 12.53 3.51 10.99
C GLU A 491 11.62 3.14 12.18
N GLU A 492 12.10 3.15 13.43
CA GLU A 492 11.28 2.74 14.58
C GLU A 492 10.11 3.70 14.88
N ALA A 493 10.32 5.02 14.78
CA ALA A 493 9.26 6.00 15.02
C ALA A 493 8.15 5.95 13.96
N PRO A 494 8.45 5.86 12.64
CA PRO A 494 7.44 5.62 11.62
C PRO A 494 6.55 4.38 11.86
N LYS A 495 7.04 3.32 12.50
CA LYS A 495 6.19 2.14 12.83
C LYS A 495 5.03 2.47 13.78
N ASP A 496 5.13 3.56 14.53
CA ASP A 496 4.06 4.00 15.44
C ASP A 496 3.14 5.06 14.81
N THR A 497 3.22 5.25 13.49
CA THR A 497 2.29 6.10 12.74
C THR A 497 1.17 5.28 12.09
N SER A 498 0.10 5.93 11.62
CA SER A 498 -0.99 5.25 10.90
C SER A 498 -0.61 4.78 9.50
N TYR A 499 0.53 5.22 8.96
CA TYR A 499 0.95 4.92 7.59
C TYR A 499 2.42 4.50 7.57
N TYR A 500 2.66 3.19 7.64
CA TYR A 500 3.98 2.58 7.53
C TYR A 500 3.86 1.07 7.30
N TYR A 501 4.76 0.42 6.56
CA TYR A 501 4.62 -1.01 6.20
C TYR A 501 4.48 -1.99 7.39
N THR A 502 4.92 -1.59 8.59
CA THR A 502 4.71 -2.32 9.86
C THR A 502 4.07 -1.44 10.93
N SER A 503 3.08 -0.63 10.57
CA SER A 503 2.34 0.21 11.51
C SER A 503 1.78 -0.60 12.69
N THR A 504 1.96 -0.10 13.92
CA THR A 504 1.44 -0.70 15.15
C THR A 504 0.05 -0.21 15.54
N ILE A 505 -0.45 0.83 14.85
CA ILE A 505 -1.73 1.49 15.16
C ILE A 505 -2.76 1.46 14.02
N ALA A 506 -2.36 1.33 12.75
CA ALA A 506 -3.28 1.35 11.61
C ALA A 506 -4.43 0.34 11.77
N GLY A 507 -4.09 -0.93 12.02
CA GLY A 507 -5.08 -1.98 12.27
C GLY A 507 -5.98 -1.70 13.47
N LYS A 508 -5.45 -1.10 14.55
CA LYS A 508 -6.24 -0.76 15.74
C LYS A 508 -7.25 0.36 15.48
N ILE A 509 -6.86 1.37 14.71
CA ILE A 509 -7.74 2.47 14.30
C ILE A 509 -8.85 1.89 13.42
N TYR A 510 -8.48 1.07 12.44
CA TYR A 510 -9.43 0.45 11.53
C TYR A 510 -10.44 -0.46 12.23
N THR A 511 -9.97 -1.34 13.13
CA THR A 511 -10.86 -2.21 13.90
C THR A 511 -11.82 -1.42 14.78
N ARG A 512 -11.39 -0.30 15.38
CA ARG A 512 -12.31 0.59 16.10
C ARG A 512 -13.37 1.17 15.17
N TRP A 513 -12.97 1.70 14.02
CA TRP A 513 -13.91 2.24 13.02
C TRP A 513 -14.96 1.22 12.57
N GLN A 514 -14.53 -0.03 12.35
CA GLN A 514 -15.41 -1.11 11.93
C GLN A 514 -16.35 -1.61 13.04
N SER A 515 -15.89 -1.62 14.29
CA SER A 515 -16.64 -2.24 15.42
C SER A 515 -17.49 -1.25 16.22
N GLN A 516 -17.17 0.03 16.20
CA GLN A 516 -17.87 1.07 16.96
C GLN A 516 -18.82 1.81 16.02
N VAL A 517 -20.12 1.60 16.22
CA VAL A 517 -21.17 2.17 15.35
C VAL A 517 -21.22 3.70 15.39
N ASP A 518 -20.74 4.30 16.48
CA ASP A 518 -20.66 5.75 16.70
C ASP A 518 -19.31 6.35 16.28
N ALA A 519 -18.34 5.53 15.85
CA ALA A 519 -17.01 6.01 15.46
C ALA A 519 -17.04 6.68 14.09
N CYS A 520 -16.85 7.99 14.08
CA CYS A 520 -16.63 8.80 12.90
C CYS A 520 -15.15 9.17 12.82
N ILE A 521 -14.45 8.65 11.81
CA ILE A 521 -13.00 8.87 11.67
C ILE A 521 -12.75 9.93 10.59
N GLN A 522 -12.00 10.97 10.94
CA GLN A 522 -11.55 12.01 10.01
C GLN A 522 -10.67 11.41 8.89
N PRO A 523 -10.43 12.14 7.77
CA PRO A 523 -9.65 11.64 6.64
C PRO A 523 -8.23 11.17 7.03
N LEU A 524 -7.98 9.87 6.91
CA LEU A 524 -6.75 9.23 7.34
C LEU A 524 -6.40 8.04 6.44
N LEU A 525 -5.13 7.98 6.01
CA LEU A 525 -4.58 6.78 5.38
C LEU A 525 -4.07 5.82 6.46
N LEU A 526 -4.50 4.57 6.34
CA LEU A 526 -4.18 3.47 7.24
C LEU A 526 -3.44 2.40 6.45
N HIS A 527 -2.20 2.11 6.83
CA HIS A 527 -1.38 1.10 6.17
C HIS A 527 -0.39 0.47 7.15
N PRO A 528 -0.28 -0.88 7.21
CA PRO A 528 -1.14 -1.86 6.54
C PRO A 528 -2.40 -2.20 7.35
N ILE A 529 -3.47 -2.53 6.64
CA ILE A 529 -4.64 -3.21 7.16
C ILE A 529 -4.62 -4.65 6.63
N LYS A 530 -4.11 -5.55 7.46
CA LYS A 530 -4.14 -6.98 7.18
C LYS A 530 -5.50 -7.53 7.57
N SER A 531 -6.05 -8.41 6.72
CA SER A 531 -7.30 -9.11 7.00
C SER A 531 -7.16 -9.93 8.30
N HIS A 532 -7.68 -9.40 9.41
CA HIS A 532 -7.89 -10.16 10.63
C HIS A 532 -9.28 -10.78 10.57
N SER A 533 -9.39 -12.09 10.76
CA SER A 533 -10.66 -12.74 11.08
C SER A 533 -11.16 -12.17 12.41
N VAL A 534 -11.99 -11.13 12.36
CA VAL A 534 -12.71 -10.64 13.54
C VAL A 534 -13.81 -11.64 13.83
N LEU A 535 -13.49 -12.70 14.58
CA LEU A 535 -14.40 -13.49 15.43
C LEU A 535 -13.63 -14.66 16.05
N GLY A 536 -13.24 -14.51 17.32
CA GLY A 536 -12.49 -15.51 18.06
C GLY A 536 -11.86 -14.98 19.35
N ARG A 537 -12.55 -14.11 20.09
CA ARG A 537 -12.18 -13.79 21.48
C ARG A 537 -13.39 -13.88 22.39
N PHE A 538 -13.83 -15.11 22.62
CA PHE A 538 -14.23 -15.54 23.95
C PHE A 538 -13.46 -16.81 24.28
N ARG A 539 -12.71 -16.77 25.39
CA ARG A 539 -11.88 -17.82 26.00
C ARG A 539 -10.63 -18.26 25.23
N ALA A 540 -9.50 -17.64 25.56
CA ALA A 540 -8.33 -18.38 26.05
C ALA A 540 -7.37 -17.40 26.74
N THR A 541 -7.08 -17.72 27.99
CA THR A 541 -6.16 -17.07 28.91
C THR A 541 -4.71 -17.12 28.40
N SER A 542 -3.96 -16.07 28.75
CA SER A 542 -2.51 -16.01 29.01
C SER A 542 -1.56 -17.01 28.33
N ASN A 543 -0.54 -16.44 27.67
CA ASN A 543 0.75 -16.99 27.23
C ASN A 543 0.89 -17.25 25.72
N ALA A 544 1.13 -16.17 24.96
CA ALA A 544 1.84 -16.22 23.68
C ALA A 544 2.41 -14.83 23.31
N ILE A 545 3.23 -14.26 24.19
CA ILE A 545 4.22 -13.24 23.82
C ILE A 545 5.53 -14.02 23.85
N TRP A 546 6.13 -14.30 22.68
CA TRP A 546 7.52 -14.74 22.43
C TRP A 546 7.75 -15.54 21.13
N ALA A 547 6.76 -15.70 20.24
CA ALA A 547 6.94 -16.52 19.01
C ALA A 547 6.82 -15.76 17.66
N ALA A 548 6.92 -14.43 17.64
CA ALA A 548 6.83 -13.63 16.40
C ALA A 548 8.17 -13.05 15.91
N HIS A 549 9.31 -13.49 16.46
CA HIS A 549 10.63 -12.96 16.09
C HIS A 549 11.61 -13.99 15.51
N LEU A 550 11.18 -15.23 15.25
CA LEU A 550 12.08 -16.31 14.78
C LEU A 550 11.50 -17.19 13.65
N ILE A 551 10.48 -16.74 12.93
CA ILE A 551 10.01 -17.42 11.71
C ILE A 551 10.35 -16.53 10.51
N HIS A 552 11.64 -16.32 10.29
CA HIS A 552 12.12 -15.93 8.96
C HIS A 552 13.58 -16.34 8.66
N GLU A 553 14.24 -17.05 9.59
CA GLU A 553 15.52 -17.72 9.32
C GLU A 553 15.38 -19.22 9.60
N GLY A 554 15.62 -20.03 8.57
CA GLY A 554 15.67 -21.49 8.70
C GLY A 554 14.59 -22.21 7.91
N LYS A 555 14.74 -22.23 6.58
CA LYS A 555 14.57 -23.42 5.74
C LYS A 555 14.95 -23.07 4.31
N TYR A 556 16.24 -23.22 3.96
CA TYR A 556 16.69 -23.63 2.63
C TYR A 556 18.14 -24.14 2.70
N HIS A 557 18.41 -25.21 1.95
CA HIS A 557 19.58 -26.09 1.83
C HIS A 557 19.64 -27.28 2.83
N SER A 558 19.85 -28.54 2.41
CA SER A 558 20.55 -29.03 1.21
C SER A 558 20.03 -30.38 0.68
N SER A 559 20.41 -30.64 -0.56
CA SER A 559 20.18 -31.78 -1.46
C SER A 559 20.98 -33.05 -1.12
N GLY A 560 20.42 -34.21 -1.47
CA GLY A 560 21.07 -35.33 -2.17
C GLY A 560 22.27 -36.06 -1.51
N GLY A 561 22.09 -37.35 -1.21
CA GLY A 561 23.20 -38.27 -0.93
C GLY A 561 22.74 -39.67 -0.52
N THR A 562 22.85 -40.64 -1.44
CA THR A 562 22.70 -42.09 -1.25
C THR A 562 23.66 -42.66 -0.19
N LEU A 563 23.17 -43.55 0.68
CA LEU A 563 23.90 -44.76 1.12
C LEU A 563 22.97 -45.77 1.79
N ASN A 564 23.24 -47.02 1.46
CA ASN A 564 22.45 -48.22 1.72
C ASN A 564 23.08 -49.01 2.90
N VAL A 565 22.29 -49.93 3.47
CA VAL A 565 22.65 -51.13 4.27
C VAL A 565 22.85 -51.03 5.80
N LEU A 566 21.98 -51.77 6.51
CA LEU A 566 22.19 -52.75 7.62
C LEU A 566 21.10 -52.57 8.71
N ALA A 567 19.98 -53.30 8.65
CA ALA A 567 19.76 -54.69 9.08
C ALA A 567 19.53 -54.88 10.60
N THR A 568 18.47 -55.65 10.93
CA THR A 568 18.02 -56.25 12.21
C THR A 568 16.93 -55.50 12.98
N SER A 569 15.87 -56.12 13.53
CA SER A 569 15.25 -57.44 13.39
C SER A 569 13.91 -57.41 14.13
N ALA A 570 12.85 -57.92 13.49
CA ALA A 570 11.68 -58.64 14.00
C ALA A 570 10.95 -58.21 15.30
N LYS A 571 9.63 -57.97 15.21
CA LYS A 571 8.58 -58.95 15.55
C LYS A 571 7.16 -58.37 15.49
N ASP A 572 6.36 -58.98 14.61
CA ASP A 572 4.90 -59.20 14.72
C ASP A 572 4.56 -60.05 15.97
N PRO A 573 3.30 -60.11 16.47
CA PRO A 573 2.09 -60.50 15.72
C PRO A 573 0.82 -59.67 16.02
N GLY A 574 -0.14 -59.56 15.10
CA GLY A 574 -1.24 -60.52 14.85
C GLY A 574 -2.51 -59.97 15.51
N SER A 575 -3.67 -59.81 14.85
CA SER A 575 -4.32 -60.52 13.75
C SER A 575 -5.22 -59.59 12.96
#